data_AF-A0A0A9W884-F1
#
_entry.id   AF-A0A0A9W884-F1
#
_cell.length_a   1.000
_cell.length_b   1.000
_cell.length_c   1.000
_cell.angle_alpha   90.00
_cell.angle_beta   90.00
_cell.angle_gamma   90.00
#
_symmetry.space_group_name_H-M   'P 1'
#
loop_
_entity.id
_entity.type
_entity.pdbx_description
1 polymer ?
#
loop_
_entity_poly.entity_id
_entity_poly.type
_entity_poly.pdbx_seq_one_letter_code
_entity_poly.pdbx_strand_id
1 'polypeptide(L)'
;LKFVLNSNYCTYQDKFYKQTHGLPMGAPISPSLADLCLDHFFKHIITKFQSDILLAKKYADDSLLTVKPTTTNALQQESNNSRLPHMTPEVEHEANNSISFLDTKLTKTENGTPIT
;
A
#
# COMPACT_ATOMS: atom_id res chain seq x y z
N LEU A 1 -13.50 -7.29 18.75
CA LEU A 1 -13.25 -6.51 17.51
C LEU A 1 -14.48 -5.78 16.98
N LYS A 2 -15.64 -6.44 16.82
CA LYS A 2 -16.89 -5.83 16.29
C LYS A 2 -17.29 -4.51 16.95
N PHE A 3 -17.20 -4.40 18.28
CA PHE A 3 -17.50 -3.15 18.99
C PHE A 3 -16.58 -2.01 18.55
N VAL A 4 -15.26 -2.23 18.63
CA VAL A 4 -14.24 -1.21 18.29
C VAL A 4 -14.35 -0.77 16.83
N LEU A 5 -14.54 -1.71 15.89
CA LEU A 5 -14.68 -1.41 14.46
C LEU A 5 -15.98 -0.68 14.09
N ASN A 6 -17.02 -0.76 14.92
CA ASN A 6 -18.32 -0.12 14.65
C ASN A 6 -18.53 1.18 15.43
N SER A 7 -17.68 1.46 16.42
CA SER A 7 -17.72 2.64 17.30
C SER A 7 -16.69 3.69 16.88
N ASN A 8 -16.55 3.93 15.57
CA ASN A 8 -15.64 4.94 15.03
C ASN A 8 -16.33 6.31 15.00
N TYR A 9 -16.20 7.07 16.08
CA TYR A 9 -16.76 8.42 16.20
C TYR A 9 -15.63 9.46 16.32
N CYS A 10 -15.82 10.61 15.68
CA CYS A 10 -14.94 11.76 15.80
C CYS A 10 -15.75 13.05 16.00
N THR A 11 -15.10 14.09 16.52
CA THR A 11 -15.70 15.41 16.75
C THR A 11 -15.05 16.45 15.86
N TYR A 12 -15.87 17.27 15.21
CA TYR A 12 -15.40 18.42 14.44
C TYR A 12 -16.40 19.58 14.60
N GLN A 13 -15.91 20.77 14.97
CA GLN A 13 -16.76 21.95 15.24
C GLN A 13 -17.93 21.64 16.19
N ASP A 14 -17.63 21.00 17.32
CA ASP A 14 -18.60 20.60 18.37
C ASP A 14 -19.72 19.66 17.90
N LYS A 15 -19.56 19.03 16.72
CA LYS A 15 -20.49 18.04 16.16
C LYS A 15 -19.85 16.66 16.12
N PHE A 16 -20.65 15.65 16.41
CA PHE A 16 -20.25 14.24 16.35
C PHE A 16 -20.50 13.67 14.97
N TYR A 17 -19.52 12.94 14.45
CA TYR A 17 -19.57 12.24 13.18
C TYR A 17 -19.20 10.77 13.38
N LYS A 18 -19.83 9.90 12.59
CA LYS A 18 -19.47 8.49 12.53
C LYS A 18 -18.70 8.23 11.24
N GLN A 19 -17.50 7.68 11.36
CA GLN A 19 -16.76 7.19 10.21
C GLN A 19 -17.38 5.88 9.74
N THR A 20 -17.88 5.88 8.51
CA THR A 20 -18.61 4.74 7.91
C THR A 20 -17.70 3.76 7.17
N HIS A 21 -16.50 4.21 6.76
CA HIS A 21 -15.52 3.41 6.01
C HIS A 21 -14.11 3.61 6.55
N GLY A 22 -13.30 2.55 6.48
CA GLY A 22 -11.93 2.56 6.97
C GLY A 22 -11.80 2.57 8.49
N LEU A 23 -10.60 2.90 8.96
CA LEU A 23 -10.24 2.96 10.38
C LEU A 23 -9.99 4.42 10.77
N PRO A 24 -10.39 4.84 11.99
CA PRO A 24 -10.13 6.20 12.45
C PRO A 24 -8.65 6.39 12.73
N MET A 25 -8.06 7.42 12.12
CA MET A 25 -6.72 7.86 12.46
C MET A 25 -6.68 8.31 13.93
N GLY A 26 -5.68 7.84 14.68
CA GLY A 26 -5.52 8.16 16.10
C GLY A 26 -6.16 7.17 17.07
N ALA A 27 -7.00 6.22 16.63
CA ALA A 27 -7.42 5.15 17.52
C ALA A 27 -6.26 4.15 17.74
N PRO A 28 -5.98 3.72 18.98
CA PRO A 28 -4.79 2.91 19.30
C PRO A 28 -4.66 1.59 18.51
N ILE A 29 -5.78 1.02 18.09
CA ILE A 29 -5.80 -0.27 17.35
C ILE A 29 -5.75 -0.09 15.83
N SER A 30 -6.03 1.12 15.31
CA SER A 30 -6.14 1.36 13.88
C SER A 30 -4.85 1.05 13.12
N PRO A 31 -3.65 1.44 13.58
CA PRO A 31 -2.42 1.13 12.86
C PRO A 31 -2.21 -0.38 12.68
N SER A 32 -2.41 -1.18 13.74
CA SER A 32 -2.22 -2.62 13.68
C SER A 32 -3.22 -3.31 12.75
N LEU A 33 -4.47 -2.83 12.70
CA LEU A 33 -5.48 -3.38 11.79
C LEU A 33 -5.25 -2.96 10.34
N ALA A 34 -4.83 -1.71 10.11
CA ALA A 34 -4.43 -1.24 8.79
C ALA A 34 -3.25 -2.06 8.26
N ASP A 35 -2.22 -2.26 9.09
CA ASP A 35 -1.03 -3.02 8.74
C ASP A 35 -1.37 -4.47 8.39
N LEU A 36 -2.25 -5.13 9.15
CA LEU A 36 -2.74 -6.48 8.89
C LEU A 36 -3.53 -6.59 7.56
N CYS A 37 -4.40 -5.62 7.27
CA CYS A 37 -5.13 -5.58 6.00
C CYS A 37 -4.17 -5.41 4.82
N LEU A 38 -3.20 -4.49 4.94
CA LEU A 38 -2.20 -4.23 3.92
C LEU A 38 -1.25 -5.42 3.75
N ASP A 39 -0.86 -6.11 4.82
CA ASP A 39 -0.05 -7.33 4.76
C ASP A 39 -0.76 -8.46 4.02
N HIS A 40 -2.05 -8.64 4.28
CA HIS A 40 -2.85 -9.64 3.56
C HIS A 40 -2.91 -9.33 2.06
N PHE A 41 -3.12 -8.06 1.70
CA PHE A 41 -3.08 -7.60 0.31
C PHE A 41 -1.70 -7.79 -0.33
N PHE A 42 -0.64 -7.34 0.35
CA PHE A 42 0.74 -7.47 -0.12
C PHE A 42 1.14 -8.92 -0.35
N LYS A 43 0.80 -9.80 0.60
CA LYS A 43 1.06 -11.23 0.50
C LYS A 43 0.35 -11.85 -0.69
N HIS A 44 -0.88 -11.46 -0.99
CA HIS A 44 -1.61 -11.91 -2.18
C HIS A 44 -0.86 -11.53 -3.47
N ILE A 45 -0.47 -10.26 -3.61
CA ILE A 45 0.27 -9.78 -4.79
C ILE A 45 1.62 -10.49 -4.92
N ILE A 46 2.42 -10.55 -3.85
CA ILE A 46 3.73 -11.20 -3.86
C ILE A 46 3.62 -12.67 -4.23
N THR A 47 2.65 -13.39 -3.66
CA THR A 47 2.46 -14.83 -3.94
C THR A 47 2.06 -15.05 -5.39
N LYS A 48 1.20 -14.20 -5.95
CA LYS A 48 0.70 -14.34 -7.32
C LYS A 48 1.76 -14.04 -8.38
N PHE A 49 2.66 -13.08 -8.12
CA PHE A 49 3.68 -12.63 -9.07
C PHE A 49 5.12 -12.97 -8.63
N GLN A 50 5.28 -13.97 -7.75
CA GLN A 50 6.56 -14.27 -7.08
C GLN A 50 7.73 -14.45 -8.04
N SER A 51 7.53 -15.06 -9.21
CA SER A 51 8.58 -15.31 -10.21
C SER A 51 9.07 -14.05 -10.94
N ASP A 52 8.31 -12.96 -10.84
CA ASP A 52 8.53 -11.73 -11.60
C ASP A 52 8.86 -10.53 -10.71
N ILE A 53 8.71 -10.68 -9.39
CA ILE A 53 9.12 -9.69 -8.39
C ILE A 53 10.57 -9.97 -7.98
N LEU A 54 11.45 -9.00 -8.22
CA LEU A 54 12.85 -9.06 -7.80
C LEU A 54 13.04 -8.49 -6.38
N LEU A 55 12.31 -7.43 -6.06
CA LEU A 55 12.36 -6.73 -4.78
C LEU A 55 10.95 -6.32 -4.39
N ALA A 56 10.59 -6.50 -3.14
CA ALA A 56 9.39 -5.93 -2.54
C ALA A 56 9.74 -5.38 -1.15
N LYS A 57 9.44 -4.10 -0.95
CA LYS A 57 9.57 -3.40 0.34
C LYS A 57 8.23 -2.72 0.64
N LYS A 58 7.82 -2.78 1.90
CA LYS A 58 6.60 -2.16 2.42
C LYS A 58 6.98 -1.34 3.64
N TYR A 59 6.44 -0.13 3.73
CA TYR A 59 6.53 0.74 4.89
C TYR A 59 5.16 1.38 5.12
N ALA A 60 4.46 0.95 6.16
CA ALA A 60 3.07 1.36 6.42
C ALA A 60 2.18 1.20 5.17
N ASP A 61 1.65 2.29 4.64
CA ASP A 61 0.85 2.39 3.42
C ASP A 61 1.67 2.49 2.12
N ASP A 62 2.94 2.86 2.20
CA ASP A 62 3.84 2.96 1.06
C ASP A 62 4.53 1.63 0.74
N SER A 63 4.79 1.43 -0.55
CA SER A 63 5.46 0.22 -1.01
C SER A 63 6.26 0.42 -2.27
N LEU A 64 7.32 -0.36 -2.40
CA LEU A 64 8.22 -0.36 -3.54
C LEU A 64 8.39 -1.79 -4.05
N LEU A 65 8.08 -1.99 -5.33
CA LEU A 65 8.28 -3.26 -6.01
C LEU A 65 9.17 -3.07 -7.24
N THR A 66 10.15 -3.94 -7.40
CA THR A 66 10.87 -4.11 -8.68
C THR A 66 10.32 -5.34 -9.36
N VAL A 67 9.71 -5.14 -10.53
CA VAL A 67 9.04 -6.21 -11.29
C VAL A 67 9.52 -6.28 -12.73
N LYS A 68 9.37 -7.45 -13.35
CA LYS A 68 9.62 -7.58 -14.79
C LYS A 68 8.65 -6.66 -15.58
N PRO A 69 9.14 -5.97 -16.63
CA PRO A 69 8.30 -5.06 -17.43
C PRO A 69 7.05 -5.71 -18.01
N THR A 70 7.12 -7.00 -18.35
CA THR A 70 5.99 -7.77 -18.89
C THR A 70 4.86 -7.97 -17.89
N THR A 71 5.15 -7.87 -16.60
CA THR A 71 4.23 -8.21 -15.51
C THR A 71 3.59 -6.97 -14.88
N THR A 72 4.17 -5.79 -15.09
CA THR A 72 3.73 -4.51 -14.50
C THR A 72 2.23 -4.25 -14.67
N ASN A 73 1.70 -4.36 -15.90
CA ASN A 73 0.28 -4.10 -16.17
C ASN A 73 -0.64 -5.12 -15.50
N ALA A 74 -0.26 -6.40 -15.51
CA ALA A 74 -1.04 -7.46 -14.88
C ALA A 74 -1.06 -7.31 -13.35
N LEU A 75 0.07 -6.92 -12.75
CA LEU A 75 0.16 -6.62 -11.33
C LEU A 75 -0.72 -5.43 -10.97
N GLN A 76 -0.63 -4.32 -11.71
CA GLN A 76 -1.46 -3.14 -11.46
C GLN A 76 -2.95 -3.46 -11.58
N GLN A 77 -3.34 -4.23 -12.59
CA GLN A 77 -4.73 -4.67 -12.76
C GLN A 77 -5.18 -5.55 -11.58
N GLU A 78 -4.35 -6.48 -11.12
CA GLU A 78 -4.66 -7.31 -9.95
C GLU A 78 -4.79 -6.48 -8.67
N SER A 79 -3.91 -5.51 -8.48
CA SER A 79 -3.95 -4.59 -7.35
C SER A 79 -5.25 -3.79 -7.32
N ASN A 80 -5.68 -3.28 -8.48
CA ASN A 80 -6.94 -2.53 -8.64
C ASN A 80 -8.18 -3.41 -8.46
N ASN A 81 -8.10 -4.69 -8.84
CA ASN A 81 -9.19 -5.65 -8.70
C ASN A 81 -9.21 -6.35 -7.34
N SER A 82 -8.24 -6.05 -6.47
CA SER A 82 -8.15 -6.70 -5.18
C SER A 82 -9.42 -6.44 -4.36
N ARG A 83 -9.83 -7.46 -3.60
CA ARG A 83 -11.14 -7.53 -2.92
C ARG A 83 -11.25 -6.59 -1.71
N LEU A 84 -10.55 -5.46 -1.70
CA LEU A 84 -10.60 -4.47 -0.65
C LEU A 84 -11.52 -3.33 -1.09
N PRO A 85 -12.83 -3.41 -0.79
CA PRO A 85 -13.76 -2.34 -1.12
C PRO A 85 -13.28 -1.05 -0.46
N HIS A 86 -13.25 0.04 -1.25
CA HIS A 86 -12.79 1.38 -0.84
C HIS A 86 -11.28 1.56 -0.65
N MET A 87 -10.45 0.63 -1.16
CA MET A 87 -9.00 0.81 -1.22
C MET A 87 -8.53 0.65 -2.68
N THR A 88 -8.10 1.75 -3.28
CA THR A 88 -7.47 1.75 -4.62
C THR A 88 -6.02 2.17 -4.44
N PRO A 89 -5.03 1.30 -4.74
CA PRO A 89 -3.63 1.69 -4.67
C PRO A 89 -3.32 2.79 -5.68
N GLU A 90 -2.58 3.80 -5.24
CA GLU A 90 -1.91 4.74 -6.14
C GLU A 90 -0.62 4.08 -6.63
N VAL A 91 -0.41 4.04 -7.95
CA VAL A 91 0.74 3.36 -8.55
C VAL A 91 1.58 4.37 -9.33
N GLU A 92 2.78 4.60 -8.83
CA GLU A 92 3.82 5.36 -9.52
C GLU A 92 4.76 4.42 -10.27
N HIS A 93 5.13 4.81 -11.48
CA HIS A 93 6.08 4.07 -12.29
C HIS A 93 7.43 4.80 -12.31
N GLU A 94 8.51 4.02 -12.41
CA GLU A 94 9.86 4.56 -12.58
C GLU A 94 9.93 5.50 -13.80
N ALA A 95 10.56 6.66 -13.63
CA ALA A 95 10.80 7.63 -14.68
C ALA A 95 12.27 8.08 -14.65
N ASN A 96 12.92 8.14 -15.82
CA ASN A 96 14.34 8.50 -15.96
C ASN A 96 15.27 7.66 -15.06
N ASN A 97 15.05 6.35 -15.02
CA ASN A 97 15.76 5.41 -14.14
C ASN A 97 15.67 5.77 -12.64
N SER A 98 14.59 6.43 -12.22
CA SER A 98 14.41 6.85 -10.84
C SER A 98 12.96 6.76 -10.37
N ILE A 99 12.78 6.53 -9.07
CA ILE A 99 11.47 6.48 -8.42
C ILE A 99 11.57 7.07 -7.01
N SER A 100 10.55 7.81 -6.59
CA SER A 100 10.46 8.30 -5.23
C SER A 100 9.96 7.19 -4.31
N PHE A 101 10.52 7.09 -3.11
CA PHE A 101 10.04 6.20 -2.07
C PHE A 101 10.32 6.82 -0.70
N LEU A 102 9.25 7.13 0.05
CA LEU A 102 9.33 7.93 1.28
C LEU A 102 10.08 9.26 1.02
N ASP A 103 10.96 9.66 1.94
CA ASP A 103 11.78 10.86 1.83
C ASP A 103 13.02 10.69 0.92
N THR A 104 13.04 9.65 0.07
CA THR A 104 14.21 9.31 -0.76
C THR A 104 13.86 9.16 -2.23
N LYS A 105 14.84 9.45 -3.09
CA LYS A 105 14.74 9.20 -4.54
C LYS A 105 15.72 8.11 -4.93
N LEU A 106 15.20 6.94 -5.27
CA LEU A 106 16.00 5.81 -5.70
C LEU A 106 16.34 5.97 -7.19
N THR A 107 17.62 5.86 -7.53
CA THR A 107 18.10 5.90 -8.92
C THR A 107 18.79 4.59 -9.25
N LYS A 108 18.43 4.00 -10.39
CA LYS A 108 19.01 2.76 -10.87
C LYS A 108 20.33 3.04 -11.60
N THR A 109 21.40 2.39 -11.14
CA THR A 109 22.71 2.42 -11.80
C THR A 109 22.76 1.46 -13.00
N GLU A 110 23.75 1.60 -13.88
CA GLU A 110 23.95 0.72 -15.05
C GLU A 110 24.03 -0.78 -14.68
N ASN A 111 24.46 -1.09 -13.45
CA ASN A 111 24.53 -2.45 -12.91
C ASN A 111 23.20 -2.96 -12.31
N GLY A 112 22.11 -2.19 -12.44
CA GLY A 112 20.78 -2.57 -11.95
C GLY A 112 20.59 -2.47 -10.44
N THR A 113 21.57 -1.94 -9.69
CA THR A 113 21.47 -1.73 -8.25
C THR A 113 20.90 -0.33 -7.95
N PRO A 114 19.83 -0.21 -7.14
CA PRO A 114 19.31 1.09 -6.74
C PRO A 114 20.27 1.76 -5.74
N ILE A 115 20.53 3.06 -5.96
CA ILE A 115 21.23 3.94 -5.02
C ILE A 115 20.31 5.08 -4.61
N THR A 116 20.42 5.53 -3.37
CA THR A 116 19.79 6.75 -2.83
C THR A 116 20.64 7.98 -3.10
#